data_AF-A0A100JVL4-F1
#
_entry.id   AF-A0A100JVL4-F1
#
_cell.length_a   1.000
_cell.length_b   1.000
_cell.length_c   1.000
_cell.angle_alpha   90.00
_cell.angle_beta   90.00
_cell.angle_gamma   90.00
#
_symmetry.space_group_name_H-M   'P 1'
#
loop_
_entity.id
_entity.type
_entity.pdbx_description
1 polymer ?
#
loop_
_entity_poly.entity_id
_entity_poly.type
_entity_poly.pdbx_seq_one_letter_code
_entity_poly.pdbx_strand_id
1 'polypeptide(L)'
;MMAVMRIRIDAVDLPGRTRPASADGRVPAYDNLHVAVQRRDRPAELLDPQPGDAPSATWTLECTPGGSPAGGGISGPHVQNRLGRRFVYLSWGTVDESGTFTMFRRAKLMLDVIPADVLAAAAHDGLLVGRLGLTDSRGGPLCARVEPPLITWTAERAE
;
A
#
# COMPACT_ATOMS: atom_id res chain seq x y z
N MET A 1 12.25 14.12 -21.18
CA MET A 1 11.01 13.99 -20.39
C MET A 1 11.13 12.69 -19.61
N MET A 2 11.12 12.71 -18.28
CA MET A 2 11.08 11.46 -17.50
C MET A 2 9.74 10.79 -17.78
N ALA A 3 9.72 9.51 -18.11
CA ALA A 3 8.47 8.78 -18.29
C ALA A 3 7.68 8.85 -16.97
N VAL A 4 6.40 9.18 -17.05
CA VAL A 4 5.49 9.15 -15.90
C VAL A 4 4.66 7.88 -16.03
N MET A 5 4.62 7.08 -14.96
CA MET A 5 3.72 5.94 -14.84
C MET A 5 2.87 6.11 -13.58
N ARG A 6 1.71 5.45 -13.54
CA ARG A 6 0.87 5.38 -12.36
C ARG A 6 1.02 4.02 -11.69
N ILE A 7 0.93 3.98 -10.36
CA ILE A 7 0.68 2.76 -9.62
C ILE A 7 -0.75 2.81 -9.10
N ARG A 8 -1.59 1.88 -9.51
CA ARG A 8 -2.91 1.67 -8.91
C ARG A 8 -2.85 0.50 -7.93
N ILE A 9 -3.28 0.73 -6.70
CA ILE A 9 -3.43 -0.30 -5.69
C ILE A 9 -4.92 -0.58 -5.60
N ASP A 10 -5.34 -1.80 -5.94
CA ASP A 10 -6.72 -2.25 -5.86
C ASP A 10 -6.83 -3.29 -4.74
N ALA A 11 -7.57 -2.94 -3.70
CA ALA A 11 -7.63 -3.71 -2.47
C ALA A 11 -9.05 -4.15 -2.15
N VAL A 12 -9.18 -5.39 -1.67
CA VAL A 12 -10.44 -6.01 -1.23
C VAL A 12 -10.24 -6.67 0.13
N ASP A 13 -11.28 -7.32 0.66
CA ASP A 13 -11.20 -8.12 1.89
C ASP A 13 -10.62 -7.31 3.07
N LEU A 14 -11.25 -6.18 3.37
CA LEU A 14 -10.86 -5.34 4.49
C LEU A 14 -11.32 -5.96 5.82
N PRO A 15 -10.57 -5.77 6.93
CA PRO A 15 -10.76 -6.51 8.18
C PRO A 15 -11.96 -6.05 9.03
N GLY A 16 -12.73 -5.07 8.56
CA GLY A 16 -13.80 -4.42 9.30
C GLY A 16 -13.34 -3.20 10.11
N ARG A 17 -14.32 -2.57 10.77
CA ARG A 17 -14.16 -1.34 11.57
C ARG A 17 -13.54 -1.54 12.93
N THR A 18 -13.55 -2.78 13.42
CA THR A 18 -13.15 -3.11 14.78
C THR A 18 -12.19 -4.27 14.79
N ARG A 19 -11.27 -4.25 15.74
CA ARG A 19 -10.39 -5.37 16.05
C ARG A 19 -10.46 -5.61 17.55
N PRO A 20 -10.91 -6.79 18.01
CA PRO A 20 -10.91 -7.09 19.43
C PRO A 20 -9.47 -7.18 19.94
N ALA A 21 -9.30 -6.95 21.25
CA ALA A 21 -8.04 -7.17 21.92
C ALA A 21 -7.59 -8.62 21.77
N SER A 22 -6.28 -8.86 21.70
CA SER A 22 -5.78 -10.24 21.70
C SER A 22 -6.01 -10.89 23.07
N ALA A 23 -6.25 -12.20 23.08
CA ALA A 23 -6.50 -12.96 24.31
C ALA A 23 -5.34 -12.89 25.32
N ASP A 24 -4.11 -12.66 24.84
CA ASP A 24 -2.91 -12.47 25.67
C ASP A 24 -2.70 -11.01 26.14
N GLY A 25 -3.63 -10.10 25.81
CA GLY A 25 -3.61 -8.68 26.19
C GLY A 25 -2.53 -7.83 25.53
N ARG A 26 -1.73 -8.39 24.61
CA ARG A 26 -0.61 -7.68 23.98
C ARG A 26 -1.02 -6.70 22.88
N VAL A 27 -2.19 -6.93 22.28
CA VAL A 27 -2.77 -6.06 21.25
C VAL A 27 -4.05 -5.47 21.82
N PRO A 28 -4.15 -4.13 21.96
CA PRO A 28 -5.37 -3.51 22.45
C PRO A 28 -6.51 -3.67 21.45
N ALA A 29 -7.73 -3.45 21.91
CA ALA A 29 -8.86 -3.31 21.02
C ALA A 29 -8.73 -2.01 20.22
N TYR A 30 -9.18 -2.03 18.97
CA TYR A 30 -9.26 -0.86 18.12
C TYR A 30 -10.66 -0.75 17.54
N ASP A 31 -11.15 0.47 17.44
CA ASP A 31 -12.38 0.83 16.75
C ASP A 31 -12.07 1.87 15.66
N ASN A 32 -13.10 2.21 14.88
CA ASN A 32 -13.02 3.20 13.82
C ASN A 32 -11.82 3.01 12.87
N LEU A 33 -11.51 1.76 12.53
CA LEU A 33 -10.34 1.40 11.73
C LEU A 33 -10.39 2.00 10.33
N HIS A 34 -9.26 2.52 9.88
CA HIS A 34 -9.03 3.05 8.54
C HIS A 34 -7.67 2.63 8.00
N VAL A 35 -7.56 2.60 6.67
CA VAL A 35 -6.32 2.37 5.93
C VAL A 35 -6.07 3.51 4.96
N ALA A 36 -4.82 3.95 4.82
CA ALA A 36 -4.44 4.98 3.86
C ALA A 36 -3.03 4.73 3.30
N VAL A 37 -2.74 5.29 2.13
CA VAL A 37 -1.37 5.30 1.61
C VAL A 37 -0.58 6.41 2.29
N GLN A 38 0.58 6.07 2.87
CA GLN A 38 1.42 7.03 3.57
C GLN A 38 2.46 7.66 2.64
N ARG A 39 2.57 8.99 2.66
CA ARG A 39 3.61 9.69 1.92
C ARG A 39 5.01 9.43 2.49
N ARG A 40 6.02 9.45 1.61
CA ARG A 40 7.42 9.32 2.00
C ARG A 40 7.86 10.53 2.83
N ASP A 41 8.59 10.25 3.90
CA ASP A 41 9.16 11.24 4.82
C ASP A 41 8.13 12.15 5.53
N ARG A 42 6.83 11.94 5.33
CA ARG A 42 5.75 12.69 5.98
C ARG A 42 4.64 11.76 6.47
N PRO A 43 4.81 11.12 7.64
CA PRO A 43 3.89 10.09 8.12
C PRO A 43 2.45 10.56 8.38
N ALA A 44 2.24 11.86 8.63
CA ALA A 44 0.92 12.46 8.82
C ALA A 44 0.20 12.78 7.50
N GLU A 45 0.92 12.79 6.37
CA GLU A 45 0.32 12.99 5.05
C GLU A 45 -0.14 11.61 4.51
N LEU A 46 -1.44 11.38 4.64
CA LEU A 46 -2.14 10.17 4.23
C LEU A 46 -3.02 10.46 3.03
N LEU A 47 -2.88 9.66 1.98
CA LEU A 47 -3.70 9.75 0.78
C LEU A 47 -4.96 8.92 0.96
N ASP A 48 -6.12 9.58 0.79
CA ASP A 48 -7.47 9.05 0.77
C ASP A 48 -7.72 7.91 1.78
N PRO A 49 -7.77 8.20 3.10
CA PRO A 49 -8.11 7.20 4.10
C PRO A 49 -9.45 6.52 3.81
N GLN A 50 -9.44 5.19 3.81
CA GLN A 50 -10.61 4.34 3.56
C GLN A 50 -11.04 3.63 4.85
N PRO A 51 -12.34 3.55 5.13
CA PRO A 51 -12.83 2.83 6.31
C PRO A 51 -12.59 1.33 6.17
N GLY A 52 -12.29 0.68 7.29
CA GLY A 52 -11.92 -0.74 7.34
C GLY A 52 -13.04 -1.71 6.96
N ASP A 53 -14.28 -1.26 6.78
CA ASP A 53 -15.42 -2.05 6.26
C ASP A 53 -15.83 -1.65 4.84
N ALA A 54 -15.05 -0.82 4.15
CA ALA A 54 -15.31 -0.55 2.74
C ALA A 54 -15.25 -1.88 1.95
N PRO A 55 -16.11 -2.07 0.93
CA PRO A 55 -16.10 -3.28 0.12
C PRO A 55 -14.79 -3.42 -0.69
N SER A 56 -14.16 -2.29 -1.00
CA SER A 56 -12.88 -2.19 -1.69
C SER A 56 -12.22 -0.84 -1.39
N ALA A 57 -10.92 -0.75 -1.61
CA ALA A 57 -10.16 0.48 -1.55
C ALA A 57 -9.20 0.59 -2.75
N THR A 58 -9.19 1.75 -3.41
CA THR A 58 -8.29 2.00 -4.54
C THR A 58 -7.51 3.29 -4.34
N TRP A 59 -6.20 3.25 -4.59
CA TRP A 59 -5.33 4.42 -4.60
C TRP A 59 -4.52 4.48 -5.89
N THR A 60 -4.35 5.68 -6.45
CA THR A 60 -3.50 5.90 -7.63
C THR A 60 -2.34 6.82 -7.26
N LEU A 61 -1.12 6.39 -7.55
CA LEU A 61 0.11 7.06 -7.16
C LEU A 61 0.92 7.43 -8.41
N GLU A 62 1.27 8.70 -8.54
CA GLU A 62 2.21 9.12 -9.59
C GLU A 62 3.62 8.65 -9.26
N CYS A 63 4.25 8.00 -10.25
CA CYS A 63 5.58 7.44 -10.14
C CYS A 63 6.40 7.66 -11.41
N THR A 64 7.70 7.49 -11.27
CA THR A 64 8.66 7.45 -12.38
C THR A 64 9.34 6.08 -12.34
N PRO A 65 9.23 5.28 -13.42
CA PRO A 65 10.06 4.08 -13.55
C PRO A 65 11.51 4.53 -13.67
N GLY A 66 12.43 3.92 -12.92
CA GLY A 66 13.83 4.27 -13.04
C GLY A 66 14.43 3.69 -14.32
N GLY A 67 15.35 4.43 -14.93
CA GLY A 67 15.83 4.19 -16.29
C GLY A 67 16.87 3.08 -16.49
N SER A 68 17.02 2.11 -15.58
CA SER A 68 18.03 1.04 -15.76
C SER A 68 17.55 -0.35 -15.34
N PRO A 69 17.73 -1.38 -16.19
CA PRO A 69 17.53 -2.79 -15.85
C PRO A 69 18.34 -3.26 -14.63
N ALA A 70 19.41 -2.52 -14.27
CA ALA A 70 20.33 -2.87 -13.20
C ALA A 70 20.12 -2.07 -11.89
N GLY A 71 19.04 -1.29 -11.75
CA GLY A 71 18.75 -0.65 -10.46
C GLY A 71 18.07 0.72 -10.49
N GLY A 72 17.51 1.13 -11.62
CA GLY A 72 16.57 2.24 -11.66
C GLY A 72 15.23 1.81 -11.09
N GLY A 73 15.11 1.62 -9.77
CA GLY A 73 13.84 1.28 -9.15
C GLY A 73 12.78 2.36 -9.35
N ILE A 74 11.53 2.01 -9.10
CA ILE A 74 10.41 2.95 -9.07
C ILE A 74 10.68 4.08 -8.05
N SER A 75 10.34 5.31 -8.42
CA SER A 75 10.39 6.47 -7.51
C SER A 75 9.09 7.28 -7.59
N GLY A 76 8.78 8.01 -6.51
CA GLY A 76 7.57 8.84 -6.41
C GLY A 76 7.35 9.33 -4.98
N PRO A 77 6.38 10.24 -4.74
CA PRO A 77 6.11 10.81 -3.42
C PRO A 77 5.67 9.78 -2.37
N HIS A 78 5.03 8.69 -2.80
CA HIS A 78 4.53 7.63 -1.91
C HIS A 78 5.45 6.39 -1.90
N VAL A 79 6.48 6.38 -2.75
CA VAL A 79 7.43 5.27 -2.86
C VAL A 79 8.57 5.47 -1.88
N GLN A 80 8.62 4.62 -0.87
CA GLN A 80 9.64 4.62 0.16
C GLN A 80 10.97 4.12 -0.41
N ASN A 81 12.07 4.72 0.07
CA ASN A 81 13.43 4.28 -0.19
C ASN A 81 14.16 4.17 1.15
N ARG A 82 14.25 2.96 1.69
CA ARG A 82 14.93 2.69 2.96
C ARG A 82 15.74 1.40 2.83
N LEU A 83 16.99 1.44 3.31
CA LEU A 83 17.91 0.28 3.30
C LEU A 83 18.03 -0.38 1.91
N GLY A 84 18.07 0.42 0.85
CA GLY A 84 18.18 -0.08 -0.53
C GLY A 84 16.88 -0.64 -1.12
N ARG A 85 15.79 -0.73 -0.36
CA ARG A 85 14.52 -1.31 -0.83
C ARG A 85 13.51 -0.25 -1.24
N ARG A 86 12.59 -0.66 -2.12
CA ARG A 86 11.47 0.17 -2.61
C ARG A 86 10.15 -0.47 -2.24
N PHE A 87 9.26 0.31 -1.63
CA PHE A 87 7.94 -0.17 -1.23
C PHE A 87 6.96 1.00 -1.04
N VAL A 88 5.65 0.71 -1.04
CA VAL A 88 4.60 1.64 -0.63
C VAL A 88 4.15 1.29 0.78
N TYR A 89 3.87 2.29 1.61
CA TYR A 89 3.27 2.08 2.94
C TYR A 89 1.75 2.14 2.85
N LEU A 90 1.09 1.09 3.30
CA LEU A 90 -0.29 1.16 3.77
C LEU A 90 -0.27 1.31 5.29
N SER A 91 -0.85 2.39 5.79
CA SER A 91 -0.95 2.69 7.22
C SER A 91 -2.35 2.38 7.73
N TRP A 92 -2.40 1.58 8.78
CA TRP A 92 -3.61 1.31 9.56
C TRP A 92 -3.62 2.16 10.80
N GLY A 93 -4.78 2.76 11.06
CA GLY A 93 -4.99 3.62 12.21
C GLY A 93 -6.44 3.64 12.65
N THR A 94 -6.65 4.17 13.83
CA THR A 94 -7.97 4.56 14.32
C THR A 94 -8.21 6.02 13.95
N VAL A 95 -9.45 6.37 13.69
CA VAL A 95 -9.86 7.77 13.53
C VAL A 95 -10.67 8.14 14.76
N ASP A 96 -10.38 9.27 15.41
CA ASP A 96 -11.19 9.74 16.54
C ASP A 96 -12.38 10.60 16.09
N GLU A 97 -13.17 11.10 17.05
CA GLU A 97 -14.32 11.96 16.78
C GLU A 97 -13.95 13.28 16.07
N SER A 98 -12.71 13.74 16.23
CA SER A 98 -12.19 14.93 15.55
C SER A 98 -11.72 14.67 14.12
N GLY A 99 -11.74 13.40 13.69
CA GLY A 99 -11.19 12.97 12.40
C GLY A 99 -9.68 12.74 12.43
N THR A 100 -9.04 12.75 13.61
CA THR A 100 -7.59 12.57 13.72
C THR A 100 -7.22 11.11 13.54
N PHE A 101 -6.34 10.83 12.57
CA PHE A 101 -5.83 9.48 12.31
C PHE A 101 -4.64 9.16 13.21
N THR A 102 -4.77 8.11 14.03
CA THR A 102 -3.69 7.59 14.87
C THR A 102 -3.24 6.23 14.36
N MET A 103 -2.06 6.20 13.72
CA MET A 103 -1.48 4.97 13.17
C MET A 103 -1.04 4.00 14.27
N PHE A 104 -1.39 2.71 14.16
CA PHE A 104 -0.89 1.65 15.04
C PHE A 104 -0.16 0.52 14.28
N ARG A 105 -0.31 0.43 12.95
CA ARG A 105 0.25 -0.68 12.16
C ARG A 105 0.48 -0.27 10.71
N ARG A 106 1.41 -0.95 10.03
CA ARG A 106 1.72 -0.73 8.61
C ARG A 106 1.97 -2.03 7.85
N ALA A 107 1.59 -2.02 6.58
CA ALA A 107 2.03 -2.96 5.57
C ALA A 107 2.99 -2.27 4.57
N LYS A 108 3.95 -3.03 4.04
CA LYS A 108 4.93 -2.59 3.05
C LYS A 108 4.69 -3.37 1.75
N LEU A 109 4.06 -2.72 0.78
CA LEU A 109 3.87 -3.32 -0.55
C LEU A 109 5.18 -3.24 -1.30
N MET A 110 5.84 -4.38 -1.43
CA MET A 110 7.20 -4.42 -1.96
C MET A 110 7.21 -4.24 -3.48
N LEU A 111 8.04 -3.32 -3.94
CA LEU A 111 8.19 -3.00 -5.36
C LEU A 111 9.45 -3.64 -5.96
N ASP A 112 10.41 -4.05 -5.13
CA ASP A 112 11.64 -4.73 -5.53
C ASP A 112 11.44 -6.20 -5.93
N VAL A 113 10.25 -6.74 -5.68
CA VAL A 113 9.85 -8.12 -6.05
C VAL A 113 9.02 -8.17 -7.33
N ILE A 114 8.78 -7.04 -7.99
CA ILE A 114 8.02 -7.00 -9.24
C ILE A 114 8.87 -7.61 -10.36
N PRO A 115 8.33 -8.57 -11.13
CA PRO A 115 9.02 -9.11 -12.29
C PRO A 115 9.43 -8.01 -13.30
N ALA A 116 10.63 -8.11 -13.86
CA ALA A 116 11.19 -7.07 -14.72
C ALA A 116 10.38 -6.83 -16.01
N ASP A 117 9.78 -7.89 -16.56
CA ASP A 117 8.88 -7.85 -17.70
C ASP A 117 7.58 -7.10 -17.38
N VAL A 118 6.97 -7.35 -16.21
CA VAL A 118 5.80 -6.61 -15.72
C VAL A 118 6.13 -5.13 -15.53
N LEU A 119 7.28 -4.81 -14.94
CA LEU A 119 7.69 -3.41 -14.75
C LEU A 119 7.97 -2.71 -16.09
N ALA A 120 8.64 -3.39 -17.02
CA ALA A 120 8.90 -2.85 -18.36
C ALA A 120 7.60 -2.60 -19.14
N ALA A 121 6.66 -3.55 -19.09
CA ALA A 121 5.33 -3.39 -19.68
C ALA A 121 4.57 -2.21 -19.04
N ALA A 122 4.55 -2.10 -17.71
CA ALA A 122 3.89 -0.99 -17.02
C ALA A 122 4.55 0.37 -17.30
N ALA A 123 5.87 0.41 -17.48
CA ALA A 123 6.58 1.62 -17.88
C ALA A 123 6.25 2.04 -19.33
N HIS A 124 5.97 1.07 -20.21
CA HIS A 124 5.53 1.31 -21.58
C HIS A 124 4.05 1.72 -21.65
N ASP A 125 3.18 0.97 -20.99
CA ASP A 125 1.73 1.11 -21.02
C ASP A 125 1.20 2.19 -20.04
N GLY A 126 2.04 2.64 -19.11
CA GLY A 126 1.77 3.76 -18.21
C GLY A 126 1.10 3.39 -16.88
N LEU A 127 0.74 2.13 -16.65
CA LEU A 127 0.05 1.71 -15.43
C LEU A 127 0.58 0.37 -14.86
N LEU A 128 1.00 0.40 -13.60
CA LEU A 128 1.30 -0.77 -12.78
C LEU A 128 0.16 -0.98 -11.77
N VAL A 129 -0.42 -2.17 -11.72
CA VAL A 129 -1.55 -2.48 -10.81
C VAL A 129 -1.15 -3.52 -9.79
N GLY A 130 -1.31 -3.20 -8.50
CA GLY A 130 -1.13 -4.11 -7.38
C GLY A 130 -2.47 -4.52 -6.78
N ARG A 131 -2.78 -5.82 -6.79
CA ARG A 131 -4.04 -6.38 -6.27
C ARG A 131 -3.80 -7.22 -5.03
N LEU A 132 -4.53 -6.96 -3.94
CA LEU A 132 -4.36 -7.65 -2.65
C LEU A 132 -5.63 -7.69 -1.80
N GLY A 133 -5.70 -8.67 -0.89
CA GLY A 133 -6.59 -8.64 0.27
C GLY A 133 -5.96 -7.82 1.42
N LEU A 134 -6.78 -7.22 2.28
CA LEU A 134 -6.31 -6.37 3.38
C LEU A 134 -6.46 -6.98 4.78
N THR A 135 -6.89 -8.23 4.84
CA THR A 135 -6.98 -9.03 6.06
C THR A 135 -5.81 -10.02 6.16
N ASP A 136 -5.20 -10.11 7.34
CA ASP A 136 -4.13 -11.05 7.65
C ASP A 136 -4.69 -12.44 8.00
N SER A 137 -3.81 -13.44 8.11
CA SER A 137 -4.20 -14.82 8.44
C SER A 137 -4.86 -15.00 9.82
N ARG A 138 -4.93 -13.95 10.63
CA ARG A 138 -5.60 -13.93 11.95
C ARG A 138 -6.86 -13.07 11.92
N GLY A 139 -7.35 -12.69 10.74
CA GLY A 139 -8.60 -11.93 10.58
C GLY A 139 -8.49 -10.45 10.94
N GLY A 140 -7.28 -9.86 10.97
CA GLY A 140 -7.14 -8.43 11.23
C GLY A 140 -6.27 -7.70 10.22
N PRO A 141 -5.91 -6.42 10.45
CA PRO A 141 -5.27 -5.62 9.41
C PRO A 141 -3.95 -6.18 8.88
N LEU A 142 -3.85 -6.33 7.56
CA LEU A 142 -2.64 -6.76 6.85
C LEU A 142 -1.46 -5.87 7.23
N CYS A 143 -0.29 -6.48 7.43
CA CYS A 143 0.87 -5.75 7.95
C CYS A 143 2.20 -6.36 7.54
N ALA A 144 3.28 -5.77 8.05
CA ALA A 144 4.65 -6.19 7.80
C ALA A 144 4.97 -6.11 6.30
N ARG A 145 5.57 -7.16 5.74
CA ARG A 145 6.01 -7.17 4.35
C ARG A 145 4.97 -7.88 3.48
N VAL A 146 4.57 -7.24 2.39
CA VAL A 146 3.61 -7.78 1.43
C VAL A 146 4.34 -8.01 0.11
N GLU A 147 4.53 -9.28 -0.21
CA GLU A 147 5.16 -9.81 -1.42
C GLU A 147 4.22 -10.90 -1.97
N PRO A 148 4.34 -11.33 -3.24
CA PRO A 148 3.60 -12.48 -3.75
C PRO A 148 3.75 -13.70 -2.82
N PRO A 149 2.68 -14.49 -2.57
CA PRO A 149 1.38 -14.44 -3.25
C PRO A 149 0.35 -13.48 -2.64
N LEU A 150 0.68 -12.72 -1.59
CA LEU A 150 -0.28 -11.82 -0.91
C LEU A 150 -0.69 -10.62 -1.77
N ILE A 151 0.14 -10.26 -2.75
CA ILE A 151 -0.13 -9.23 -3.75
C ILE A 151 0.22 -9.76 -5.13
N THR A 152 -0.60 -9.43 -6.12
CA THR A 152 -0.32 -9.69 -7.53
C THR A 152 -0.06 -8.37 -8.24
N TRP A 153 1.02 -8.31 -9.01
CA TRP A 153 1.40 -7.14 -9.81
C TRP A 153 1.18 -7.41 -11.29
N THR A 154 0.51 -6.51 -12.00
CA THR A 154 0.28 -6.60 -13.45
C THR A 154 0.52 -5.25 -14.12
N ALA A 155 0.91 -5.28 -15.40
CA ALA A 155 0.92 -4.11 -16.25
C ALA A 155 -0.46 -3.93 -16.91
N GLU A 156 -0.93 -2.70 -16.98
CA GLU A 156 -2.14 -2.31 -17.69
C GLU A 156 -1.88 -1.03 -18.48
N ARG A 157 -2.79 -0.69 -19.40
CA ARG A 157 -2.73 0.59 -20.09
C ARG A 157 -3.35 1.70 -19.25
N ALA A 158 -2.64 2.83 -19.16
CA ALA A 158 -3.26 4.06 -18.71
C ALA A 158 -4.28 4.53 -19.76
N GLU A 159 -5.51 4.77 -19.32
CA GLU A 159 -6.51 5.51 -20.10
C GLU A 159 -6.07 6.96 -20.33
#